data_AF-A0A1I6SQ02-F1
#
_entry.id   AF-A0A1I6SQ02-F1
#
_cell.length_a   1.000
_cell.length_b   1.000
_cell.length_c   1.000
_cell.angle_alpha   90.00
_cell.angle_beta   90.00
_cell.angle_gamma   90.00
#
_symmetry.space_group_name_H-M   'P 1'
#
loop_
_entity.id
_entity.type
_entity.pdbx_description
1 polymer ?
#
loop_
_entity_poly.entity_id
_entity_poly.type
_entity_poly.pdbx_seq_one_letter_code
_entity_poly.pdbx_strand_id
1 'polypeptide(L)'
;MKKFIQDGNVYTLKKQYGMFVPLCGAFLILSIVGFTEAPESSFKWWMLGIALLMFFLFLKYSLIVDMNQREIRIRAGLFSKPITIPIE
;
A
#
# COMPACT_ATOMS: atom_id res chain seq x y z
N MET A 1 2.53 17.09 -14.14
CA MET A 1 2.83 15.81 -13.47
C MET A 1 2.64 15.88 -11.95
N LYS A 2 1.40 16.07 -11.43
CA LYS A 2 1.19 16.22 -9.96
C LYS A 2 1.25 14.89 -9.18
N LYS A 3 0.92 13.78 -9.84
CA LYS A 3 0.80 12.43 -9.25
C LYS A 3 2.07 11.59 -9.34
N PHE A 4 3.11 12.05 -10.04
CA PHE A 4 4.37 11.32 -10.20
C PHE A 4 5.51 12.10 -9.55
N ILE A 5 6.47 11.38 -9.00
CA ILE A 5 7.78 11.88 -8.60
C ILE A 5 8.71 11.54 -9.76
N GLN A 6 9.33 12.56 -10.35
CA GLN A 6 10.29 12.41 -11.43
C GLN A 6 11.70 12.42 -10.85
N ASP A 7 12.49 11.41 -11.19
CA ASP A 7 13.92 11.34 -10.92
C ASP A 7 14.63 11.08 -12.26
N GLY A 8 15.05 12.17 -12.91
CA GLY A 8 15.54 12.15 -14.28
C GLY A 8 14.50 11.60 -15.27
N ASN A 9 14.81 10.43 -15.85
CA ASN A 9 13.97 9.72 -16.82
C ASN A 9 13.09 8.62 -16.20
N VAL A 10 13.07 8.53 -14.86
CA VAL A 10 12.24 7.59 -14.11
C VAL A 10 11.10 8.33 -13.43
N TYR A 11 9.87 7.86 -13.63
CA TYR A 11 8.66 8.44 -13.07
C TYR A 11 8.00 7.44 -12.13
N THR A 12 7.98 7.74 -10.84
CA THR A 12 7.34 6.90 -9.82
C THR A 12 6.00 7.49 -9.39
N LEU A 13 4.94 6.68 -9.39
CA LEU A 13 3.62 7.12 -8.92
C LEU A 13 3.66 7.43 -7.42
N LYS A 14 3.20 8.63 -7.04
CA LYS A 14 3.01 8.99 -5.63
C LYS A 14 1.96 8.07 -5.01
N LYS A 15 2.31 7.50 -3.87
CA LYS A 15 1.36 6.71 -3.08
C LYS A 15 0.17 7.58 -2.67
N GLN A 16 -1.04 7.03 -2.82
CA GLN A 16 -2.26 7.74 -2.47
C GLN A 16 -2.60 7.46 -1.01
N TYR A 17 -2.35 8.43 -0.14
CA TYR A 17 -2.62 8.33 1.29
C TYR A 17 -4.09 8.61 1.66
N GLY A 18 -4.86 9.25 0.76
CA GLY A 18 -6.17 9.85 1.07
C GLY A 18 -7.15 8.92 1.78
N MET A 19 -7.56 7.82 1.15
CA MET A 19 -8.48 6.86 1.76
C MET A 19 -7.75 5.82 2.64
N PHE A 20 -6.47 5.56 2.33
CA PHE A 20 -5.67 4.57 3.04
C PHE A 20 -5.47 4.94 4.52
N VAL A 21 -5.10 6.19 4.81
CA VAL A 21 -4.77 6.63 6.17
C VAL A 21 -5.98 6.57 7.12
N PRO A 22 -7.17 7.13 6.80
CA PRO A 22 -8.33 7.04 7.67
C PRO A 22 -8.77 5.60 7.92
N LEU A 23 -8.75 4.76 6.88
CA LEU A 23 -9.20 3.38 6.99
C LEU A 23 -8.22 2.55 7.84
N CYS A 24 -6.92 2.67 7.61
CA CYS A 24 -5.89 2.01 8.42
C CYS A 24 -5.97 2.47 9.89
N GLY A 25 -6.15 3.77 10.12
CA GLY A 25 -6.34 4.35 11.46
C GLY A 25 -7.56 3.79 12.18
N ALA A 26 -8.69 3.64 11.49
CA ALA A 26 -9.91 3.07 12.07
C ALA A 26 -9.70 1.62 12.55
N PHE A 27 -9.08 0.77 11.74
CA PHE A 27 -8.77 -0.61 12.14
C PHE A 27 -7.78 -0.69 13.32
N LEU A 28 -6.81 0.23 13.38
CA LEU A 28 -5.90 0.32 14.51
C LEU A 28 -6.64 0.73 15.79
N ILE A 29 -7.51 1.74 15.74
CA ILE A 29 -8.32 2.16 16.89
C ILE A 29 -9.21 0.99 17.37
N LEU A 30 -9.91 0.33 16.46
CA LEU A 30 -10.75 -0.84 16.79
C LEU A 30 -9.94 -1.98 17.41
N SER A 31 -8.70 -2.18 16.96
CA SER A 31 -7.81 -3.16 17.56
C SER A 31 -7.46 -2.77 19.01
N ILE A 32 -7.06 -1.52 19.25
CA ILE A 32 -6.73 -1.02 20.60
C ILE A 32 -7.92 -1.16 21.55
N VAL A 33 -9.11 -0.70 21.13
CA VAL A 33 -10.35 -0.85 21.91
C VAL A 33 -10.66 -2.33 22.18
N GLY A 34 -10.42 -3.20 21.19
CA GLY A 34 -10.59 -4.63 21.37
C GLY A 34 -9.61 -5.23 22.40
N PHE A 35 -8.41 -4.69 22.56
CA PHE A 35 -7.46 -5.12 23.59
C PHE A 35 -7.81 -4.59 24.98
N THR A 36 -8.43 -3.41 25.10
CA THR A 36 -8.77 -2.82 26.40
C THR A 36 -10.14 -3.25 26.92
N GLU A 37 -11.18 -3.20 26.08
CA GLU A 37 -12.58 -3.40 26.49
C GLU A 37 -13.06 -4.85 26.30
N ALA A 38 -12.46 -5.59 25.36
CA ALA A 38 -12.88 -6.95 25.02
C ALA A 38 -11.68 -7.93 24.94
N PRO A 39 -10.85 -8.03 26.00
CA PRO A 39 -9.61 -8.79 25.96
C PRO A 39 -9.80 -10.29 25.75
N GLU A 40 -10.98 -10.85 25.97
CA GLU A 40 -11.27 -12.27 25.68
C GLU A 40 -11.68 -12.51 24.22
N SER A 41 -12.10 -11.46 23.50
CA SER A 41 -12.60 -11.58 22.14
C SER A 41 -11.47 -11.75 21.11
N SER A 42 -11.68 -12.64 20.14
CA SER A 42 -10.78 -12.79 18.99
C SER A 42 -10.83 -11.60 18.02
N PHE A 43 -11.82 -10.71 18.15
CA PHE A 43 -12.02 -9.54 17.28
C PHE A 43 -10.78 -8.66 17.17
N LYS A 44 -10.08 -8.40 18.28
CA LYS A 44 -8.89 -7.54 18.34
C LYS A 44 -7.75 -8.01 17.43
N TRP A 45 -7.58 -9.33 17.32
CA TRP A 45 -6.57 -9.97 16.48
C TRP A 45 -6.92 -9.86 15.00
N TRP A 46 -8.21 -9.97 14.66
CA TRP A 46 -8.67 -9.74 13.29
C TRP A 46 -8.46 -8.29 12.85
N MET A 47 -8.81 -7.32 13.70
CA MET A 47 -8.61 -5.89 13.39
C MET A 47 -7.12 -5.56 13.24
N LEU A 48 -6.26 -6.11 14.11
CA LEU A 48 -4.81 -5.97 13.99
C LEU A 48 -4.29 -6.59 12.69
N GLY A 49 -4.73 -7.81 12.38
CA GLY A 49 -4.34 -8.52 11.16
C GLY A 49 -4.70 -7.75 9.89
N ILE A 50 -5.92 -7.20 9.82
CA ILE A 50 -6.36 -6.37 8.68
C ILE A 50 -5.51 -5.10 8.57
N ALA A 51 -5.28 -4.39 9.69
CA ALA A 51 -4.45 -3.19 9.70
C ALA A 51 -3.03 -3.46 9.18
N LEU A 52 -2.41 -4.57 9.62
CA LEU A 52 -1.10 -5.00 9.16
C LEU A 52 -1.08 -5.36 7.67
N LEU A 53 -2.06 -6.13 7.19
CA LEU A 53 -2.17 -6.48 5.77
C LEU A 53 -2.30 -5.24 4.89
N MET A 54 -3.14 -4.29 5.31
CA MET A 54 -3.27 -3.00 4.64
C MET A 54 -1.96 -2.23 4.61
N PHE A 55 -1.26 -2.15 5.74
CA PHE A 55 0.05 -1.49 5.83
C PHE A 55 1.08 -2.10 4.88
N PHE A 56 1.21 -3.42 4.86
CA PHE A 56 2.14 -4.08 3.95
C PHE A 56 1.75 -3.93 2.48
N LEU A 57 0.46 -3.97 2.16
CA LEU A 57 -0.03 -3.72 0.81
C LEU A 57 0.36 -2.31 0.34
N PHE A 58 0.20 -1.31 1.20
CA PHE A 58 0.58 0.07 0.92
C PHE A 58 2.08 0.25 0.72
N LEU A 59 2.90 -0.48 1.49
CA LEU A 59 4.35 -0.45 1.31
C LEU A 59 4.78 -1.04 -0.03
N LYS A 60 4.19 -2.16 -0.44
CA LYS A 60 4.57 -2.89 -1.66
C LYS A 60 4.01 -2.29 -2.96
N TYR A 61 2.91 -1.54 -2.89
CA TYR A 61 2.32 -0.95 -4.08
C TYR A 61 3.27 0.09 -4.71
N SER A 62 3.65 -0.14 -5.96
CA SER A 62 4.52 0.77 -6.72
C SER A 62 4.19 0.70 -8.21
N LEU A 63 4.22 1.85 -8.87
CA LEU A 63 4.19 1.96 -10.33
C LEU A 63 5.32 2.89 -10.75
N ILE A 64 6.21 2.37 -11.59
CA ILE A 64 7.43 3.03 -12.04
C ILE A 64 7.43 2.99 -13.56
N VAL A 65 7.67 4.13 -14.20
CA VAL A 65 7.86 4.24 -15.64
C VAL A 65 9.29 4.66 -15.88
N ASP A 66 10.07 3.81 -16.55
CA ASP A 66 11.47 4.09 -16.91
C ASP A 66 11.55 4.38 -18.41
N MET A 67 11.86 5.64 -18.75
CA MET A 67 11.99 6.07 -20.14
C MET A 67 13.35 5.71 -20.76
N ASN A 68 14.38 5.39 -19.97
CA ASN A 68 15.65 4.91 -20.49
C ASN A 68 15.52 3.48 -21.00
N GLN A 69 14.88 2.64 -20.18
CA GLN A 69 14.66 1.23 -20.50
C GLN A 69 13.38 1.00 -21.32
N ARG A 70 12.59 2.05 -21.56
CA ARG A 70 11.29 2.01 -22.25
C ARG A 70 10.36 0.96 -21.64
N GLU A 71 10.15 1.03 -20.33
CA GLU A 71 9.33 0.04 -19.63
C GLU A 71 8.51 0.64 -18.48
N ILE A 72 7.38 -0.02 -18.20
CA ILE A 72 6.50 0.27 -17.07
C ILE A 72 6.58 -0.93 -16.13
N ARG A 73 7.12 -0.71 -14.93
CA ARG A 73 7.14 -1.69 -13.84
C ARG A 73 5.97 -1.46 -12.90
N ILE A 74 5.11 -2.45 -12.76
CA ILE A 74 3.93 -2.42 -11.89
C ILE A 74 4.07 -3.49 -10.84
N ARG A 75 3.98 -3.11 -9.57
CA ARG A 75 3.81 -4.02 -8.45
C ARG A 75 2.49 -3.74 -7.77
N ALA A 76 1.48 -4.54 -8.11
CA ALA A 76 0.15 -4.46 -7.54
C ALA A 76 -0.17 -5.75 -6.78
N GLY A 77 -0.32 -5.65 -5.47
CA GLY A 77 -0.67 -6.78 -4.60
C GLY A 77 0.42 -7.15 -3.59
N LEU A 78 0.00 -7.84 -2.53
CA LEU A 78 0.88 -8.22 -1.41
C LEU A 78 1.87 -9.33 -1.80
N PHE A 79 1.43 -10.26 -2.65
CA PHE A 79 2.20 -11.44 -3.06
C PHE A 79 2.51 -11.49 -4.56
N SER A 80 2.02 -10.52 -5.33
CA SER A 80 2.25 -10.47 -6.77
C SER A 80 3.71 -10.16 -7.09
N LYS A 81 4.26 -10.85 -8.08
CA LYS A 81 5.54 -10.48 -8.69
C LYS A 81 5.39 -9.14 -9.43
N PRO A 82 6.44 -8.31 -9.48
CA PRO A 82 6.45 -7.14 -10.35
C PRO A 82 6.22 -7.58 -11.81
N ILE A 83 5.37 -6.86 -12.52
CA ILE A 83 5.12 -7.04 -13.95
C ILE A 83 5.82 -5.90 -14.66
N THR A 84 6.58 -6.22 -15.71
CA THR A 84 7.23 -5.24 -16.58
C THR A 84 6.54 -5.25 -17.93
N ILE A 85 6.12 -4.07 -18.40
CA ILE A 85 5.45 -3.89 -19.68
C ILE A 85 6.33 -2.96 -20.53
N PRO A 86 6.79 -3.37 -21.73
CA PRO A 86 7.56 -2.49 -22.60
C PRO A 86 6.69 -1.34 -23.15
N ILE A 87 7.32 -0.19 -23.38
CA ILE A 87 6.74 0.99 -24.01
C ILE A 87 7.18 0.97 -25.48
N GLU A 88 6.36 0.36 -26.33
CA GLU A 88 6.52 0.40 -27.79
C GLU A 88 5.98 1.72 -28.38
#